data_AF-A0A3D1GCZ0-F1
#
_entry.id   AF-A0A3D1GCZ0-F1
#
_cell.length_a   1.000
_cell.length_b   1.000
_cell.length_c   1.000
_cell.angle_alpha   90.00
_cell.angle_beta   90.00
_cell.angle_gamma   90.00
#
_symmetry.space_group_name_H-M   'P 1'
#
loop_
_entity.id
_entity.type
_entity.pdbx_description
1 polymer ?
#
loop_
_entity_poly.entity_id
_entity_poly.type
_entity_poly.pdbx_seq_one_letter_code
_entity_poly.pdbx_strand_id
1 'polypeptide(L)'
;MKKRDIYLTALLLVLIGVSLGTIFALYAINPDLAPLSDVNVTEVKRSDSPLYEDEDLAEFDSRFMFKKIAEQITPTVVYIETIVPVDMPNDGNHNFGDGIWDRLMPQRARTVGSGVIITKDGYILTNNHVIEGAVDNGLKVVLNNKREYQARLVGVDPSTDLAVIKINEEELPAVTIGNSDTVEVGEWVLAIGNPFRL
;
A
#
# COMPACT_ATOMS: atom_id res chain seq x y z
N MET A 1 -57.34 -0.16 -21.99
CA MET A 1 -56.39 0.07 -23.09
C MET A 1 -57.03 -0.30 -24.41
N LYS A 2 -56.94 0.55 -25.43
CA LYS A 2 -57.40 0.18 -26.78
C LYS A 2 -56.45 -0.88 -27.32
N LYS A 3 -56.92 -1.81 -28.16
CA LYS A 3 -56.08 -2.89 -28.74
C LYS A 3 -54.76 -2.35 -29.33
N ARG A 4 -54.80 -1.16 -29.94
CA ARG A 4 -53.63 -0.43 -30.47
C ARG A 4 -52.56 -0.12 -29.41
N ASP A 5 -52.95 0.23 -28.19
CA ASP A 5 -52.03 0.62 -27.11
C ASP A 5 -51.27 -0.61 -26.56
N ILE A 6 -51.90 -1.79 -26.61
CA ILE A 6 -51.30 -3.08 -26.24
C ILE A 6 -50.23 -3.48 -27.26
N TYR A 7 -50.51 -3.34 -28.56
CA TYR A 7 -49.52 -3.65 -29.60
C TYR A 7 -48.32 -2.69 -29.56
N LEU A 8 -48.55 -1.40 -29.29
CA LEU A 8 -47.48 -0.41 -29.17
C LEU A 8 -46.57 -0.66 -27.97
N THR A 9 -47.14 -1.01 -26.81
CA THR A 9 -46.35 -1.36 -25.61
C THR A 9 -45.57 -2.65 -25.78
N ALA A 10 -46.16 -3.67 -26.42
CA ALA A 10 -45.46 -4.91 -26.73
C ALA A 10 -44.28 -4.69 -27.70
N LEU A 11 -44.47 -3.86 -28.74
CA LEU A 11 -43.40 -3.50 -29.68
C LEU A 11 -42.26 -2.76 -28.99
N LEU A 12 -42.58 -1.84 -28.07
CA LEU A 12 -41.60 -1.06 -27.34
C LEU A 12 -40.75 -1.93 -26.39
N LEU A 13 -41.37 -2.89 -25.70
CA LEU A 13 -40.65 -3.84 -24.84
C LEU A 13 -39.70 -4.74 -25.64
N VAL A 14 -40.12 -5.18 -26.83
CA VAL A 14 -39.28 -5.97 -27.73
C VAL A 14 -38.07 -5.14 -28.20
N LEU A 15 -38.28 -3.87 -28.57
CA LEU A 15 -37.19 -2.97 -28.97
C LEU A 15 -36.19 -2.72 -27.83
N ILE A 16 -36.67 -2.54 -26.60
CA ILE A 16 -35.81 -2.40 -25.41
C ILE A 16 -35.01 -3.68 -25.15
N GLY A 17 -35.66 -4.85 -25.28
CA GLY A 17 -34.99 -6.13 -25.10
C GLY A 17 -33.89 -6.35 -26.15
N VAL A 18 -34.15 -6.02 -27.40
CA VAL A 18 -33.17 -6.12 -28.49
C VAL A 18 -32.02 -5.14 -28.27
N SER A 19 -32.29 -3.88 -27.89
CA SER A 19 -31.23 -2.89 -27.66
C SER A 19 -30.32 -3.29 -26.49
N LEU A 20 -30.90 -3.70 -25.36
CA LEU A 20 -30.14 -4.21 -24.20
C LEU A 20 -29.34 -5.45 -24.56
N GLY A 21 -29.93 -6.39 -25.30
CA GLY A 21 -29.25 -7.59 -25.77
C GLY A 21 -28.07 -7.28 -26.69
N THR A 22 -28.21 -6.32 -27.61
CA THR A 22 -27.12 -5.89 -28.48
C THR A 22 -25.99 -5.18 -27.72
N ILE A 23 -26.30 -4.34 -26.73
CA ILE A 23 -25.30 -3.68 -25.89
C ILE A 23 -24.52 -4.71 -25.06
N PHE A 24 -25.24 -5.67 -24.45
CA PHE A 24 -24.62 -6.75 -23.69
C PHE A 24 -23.76 -7.65 -24.58
N ALA A 25 -24.23 -8.01 -25.78
CA ALA A 25 -23.46 -8.81 -26.73
C ALA A 25 -22.21 -8.07 -27.23
N LEU A 26 -22.30 -6.77 -27.51
CA LEU A 26 -21.15 -5.96 -27.88
C LEU A 26 -20.10 -5.90 -26.75
N TYR A 27 -20.55 -5.84 -25.50
CA TYR A 27 -19.68 -5.88 -24.32
C TYR A 27 -19.06 -7.28 -24.10
N ALA A 28 -19.82 -8.34 -24.34
CA ALA A 28 -19.36 -9.72 -24.14
C ALA A 28 -18.43 -10.22 -25.27
N ILE A 29 -18.58 -9.72 -26.50
CA ILE A 29 -17.83 -10.16 -27.68
C ILE A 29 -16.51 -9.39 -27.85
N ASN A 30 -16.38 -8.19 -27.27
CA ASN A 30 -15.15 -7.38 -27.33
C ASN A 30 -14.48 -7.26 -25.95
N PRO A 31 -13.79 -8.30 -25.45
CA PRO A 31 -12.97 -8.18 -24.25
C PRO A 31 -11.79 -7.20 -24.43
N ASP A 32 -11.43 -6.87 -25.68
CA ASP A 32 -10.36 -5.92 -26.04
C ASP A 32 -10.76 -4.44 -25.85
N LEU A 33 -12.00 -4.15 -25.41
CA LEU A 33 -12.40 -2.81 -24.97
C LEU A 33 -12.09 -2.54 -23.49
N ALA A 34 -11.57 -3.53 -22.75
CA ALA A 34 -10.88 -3.22 -21.50
C ALA A 34 -9.62 -2.42 -21.87
N PRO A 35 -9.49 -1.15 -21.46
CA PRO A 35 -8.25 -0.43 -21.72
C PRO A 35 -7.13 -1.27 -21.12
N LEU A 36 -6.18 -1.69 -21.97
CA LEU A 36 -4.93 -2.27 -21.53
C LEU A 36 -4.41 -1.33 -20.46
N SER A 37 -4.24 -1.83 -19.23
CA SER A 37 -3.78 -1.01 -18.12
C SER A 37 -2.44 -0.40 -18.54
N ASP A 38 -2.43 0.91 -18.79
CA ASP A 38 -1.18 1.63 -19.00
C ASP A 38 -0.29 1.36 -17.79
N VAL A 39 0.82 0.65 -18.02
CA VAL A 39 1.80 0.37 -16.98
C VAL A 39 2.54 1.67 -16.72
N ASN A 40 2.03 2.44 -15.76
CA ASN A 40 2.72 3.63 -15.27
C ASN A 40 3.93 3.18 -14.46
N VAL A 41 5.12 3.35 -15.04
CA VAL A 41 6.39 3.12 -14.34
C VAL A 41 6.70 4.37 -13.53
N THR A 42 6.67 4.25 -12.21
CA THR A 42 7.10 5.33 -11.33
C THR A 42 8.63 5.37 -11.29
N GLU A 43 9.22 6.54 -11.52
CA GLU A 43 10.66 6.73 -11.43
C GLU A 43 11.07 6.86 -9.95
N VAL A 44 11.94 5.95 -9.52
CA VAL A 44 12.53 5.97 -8.17
C VAL A 44 13.92 6.56 -8.27
N LYS A 45 14.21 7.56 -7.43
CA LYS A 45 15.51 8.22 -7.44
C LYS A 45 16.61 7.24 -7.03
N ARG A 46 17.47 6.88 -7.97
CA ARG A 46 18.64 6.00 -7.78
C ARG A 46 19.93 6.77 -7.98
N SER A 47 20.98 6.38 -7.26
CA SER A 47 22.32 6.91 -7.41
C SER A 47 23.33 5.78 -7.27
N ASP A 48 24.15 5.58 -8.30
CA ASP A 48 25.29 4.65 -8.23
C ASP A 48 26.49 5.26 -7.49
N SER A 49 26.50 6.58 -7.33
CA SER A 49 27.48 7.31 -6.53
C SER A 49 26.96 7.55 -5.11
N PRO A 50 27.84 7.52 -4.10
CA PRO A 50 27.44 7.84 -2.73
C PRO A 50 26.94 9.28 -2.62
N LEU A 51 26.07 9.54 -1.64
CA LEU A 51 25.50 10.88 -1.42
C LEU A 51 26.53 11.91 -0.91
N TYR A 52 27.63 11.41 -0.35
CA TYR A 52 28.76 12.19 0.13
C TYR A 52 30.03 11.59 -0.45
N GLU A 53 30.93 12.43 -0.92
CA GLU A 53 32.26 12.01 -1.35
C GLU A 53 33.16 11.78 -0.14
N ASP A 54 34.24 11.02 -0.30
CA ASP A 54 35.19 10.75 0.80
C ASP A 54 35.77 12.03 1.41
N GLU A 55 35.92 13.08 0.60
CA GLU A 55 36.39 14.39 1.04
C GLU A 55 35.37 15.10 1.94
N ASP A 56 34.07 14.99 1.62
CA ASP A 56 32.98 15.50 2.48
C ASP A 56 32.95 14.75 3.82
N LEU A 57 33.15 13.42 3.77
CA LEU A 57 33.17 12.57 4.96
C LEU A 57 34.38 12.82 5.85
N ALA A 58 35.53 13.18 5.28
CA ALA A 58 36.74 13.55 6.01
C ALA A 58 36.62 14.93 6.68
N GLU A 59 35.85 15.86 6.09
CA GLU A 59 35.56 17.16 6.69
C GLU A 59 34.53 17.06 7.83
N PHE A 60 33.62 16.08 7.79
CA PHE A 60 32.73 15.81 8.91
C PHE A 60 33.51 15.28 10.11
N ASP A 61 33.46 16.02 11.23
CA ASP A 61 33.80 15.44 12.53
C ASP A 61 32.95 14.18 12.73
N SER A 62 33.64 13.04 12.83
CA SER A 62 33.05 11.70 12.90
C SER A 62 32.01 11.58 14.02
N ARG A 63 32.10 12.43 15.05
CA ARG A 63 31.12 12.52 16.15
C ARG A 63 29.74 12.98 15.70
N PHE A 64 29.62 13.73 14.61
CA PHE A 64 28.36 14.30 14.13
C PHE A 64 27.85 13.68 12.82
N MET A 65 28.63 12.80 12.19
CA MET A 65 28.27 12.16 10.92
C MET A 65 26.94 11.41 11.02
N PHE A 66 26.79 10.51 12.00
CA PHE A 66 25.55 9.76 12.19
C PHE A 66 24.35 10.67 12.47
N LYS A 67 24.56 11.77 13.20
CA LYS A 67 23.50 12.76 13.47
C LYS A 67 23.03 13.40 12.18
N LYS A 68 23.93 13.86 11.31
CA LYS A 68 23.57 14.48 10.02
C LYS A 68 22.83 13.51 9.11
N ILE A 69 23.32 12.27 9.00
CA ILE A 69 22.66 11.23 8.21
C ILE A 69 21.26 10.96 8.76
N ALA A 70 21.12 10.82 10.08
CA ALA A 70 19.81 10.62 10.70
C ALA A 70 18.86 11.80 10.44
N GLU A 71 19.32 13.05 10.58
CA GLU A 71 18.50 14.25 10.30
C GLU A 71 17.98 14.29 8.85
N GLN A 72 18.80 13.84 7.89
CA GLN A 72 18.43 13.81 6.48
C GLN A 72 17.50 12.65 6.12
N ILE A 73 17.71 11.47 6.69
CA ILE A 73 16.99 10.25 6.31
C ILE A 73 15.71 10.03 7.11
N THR A 74 15.66 10.42 8.39
CA THR A 74 14.49 10.19 9.26
C THR A 74 13.17 10.70 8.68
N PRO A 75 13.09 11.87 8.00
CA PRO A 75 11.86 12.32 7.34
C PRO A 75 11.29 11.35 6.30
N THR A 76 12.14 10.51 5.68
CA THR A 76 11.75 9.51 4.67
C THR A 76 11.22 8.22 5.29
N VAL A 77 11.41 8.00 6.59
CA VAL A 77 11.00 6.79 7.31
C VAL A 77 9.64 7.00 7.97
N VAL A 78 8.75 6.03 7.79
CA VAL A 78 7.38 6.09 8.27
C VAL A 78 7.09 4.97 9.25
N TYR A 79 6.14 5.22 10.15
CA TYR A 79 5.53 4.19 10.97
C TYR A 79 4.33 3.60 10.23
N ILE A 80 4.15 2.28 10.30
CA ILE A 80 3.04 1.56 9.69
C ILE A 80 2.23 0.87 10.79
N GLU A 81 0.92 1.05 10.74
CA GLU A 81 -0.07 0.32 11.52
C GLU A 81 -0.90 -0.54 10.58
N THR A 82 -1.04 -1.82 10.93
CA THR A 82 -1.93 -2.74 10.24
C THR A 82 -2.94 -3.32 11.21
N ILE A 83 -4.20 -3.29 10.82
CA ILE A 83 -5.31 -3.92 11.55
C ILE A 83 -5.59 -5.27 10.90
N VAL A 84 -5.43 -6.36 11.64
CA VAL A 84 -5.68 -7.73 11.17
C VAL A 84 -6.87 -8.35 11.92
N PRO A 85 -7.72 -9.17 11.28
CA PRO A 85 -8.75 -9.91 11.98
C PRO A 85 -8.10 -11.03 12.80
N VAL A 86 -8.60 -11.27 14.02
CA VAL A 86 -8.17 -12.38 14.87
C VAL A 86 -9.24 -13.45 14.83
N ASP A 87 -8.89 -14.62 14.29
CA ASP A 87 -9.73 -15.80 14.40
C ASP A 87 -9.56 -16.40 15.80
N MET A 88 -10.62 -16.37 16.61
CA MET A 88 -10.62 -17.06 17.89
C MET A 88 -10.76 -18.58 17.68
N PRO A 89 -9.97 -19.41 18.39
CA PRO A 89 -10.19 -20.84 18.44
C PRO A 89 -11.59 -21.14 19.00
N ASN A 90 -12.37 -21.93 18.26
CA ASN A 90 -13.67 -22.40 18.72
C ASN A 90 -13.48 -23.47 19.82
N ASP A 91 -13.40 -23.06 21.08
CA ASP A 91 -13.15 -23.94 22.24
C ASP A 91 -14.35 -24.83 22.62
N GLY A 92 -15.40 -24.92 21.80
CA GLY A 92 -16.54 -25.84 22.01
C GLY A 92 -17.38 -25.62 23.29
N ASN A 93 -16.95 -24.73 24.19
CA ASN A 93 -17.56 -24.45 25.50
C ASN A 93 -18.30 -23.10 25.54
N HIS A 94 -18.74 -22.58 24.38
CA HIS A 94 -19.43 -21.29 24.34
C HIS A 94 -20.93 -21.50 24.56
N ASN A 95 -21.47 -20.86 25.59
CA ASN A 95 -22.91 -20.80 25.84
C ASN A 95 -23.61 -20.20 24.61
N PHE A 96 -24.79 -20.74 24.27
CA PHE A 96 -25.59 -20.39 23.09
C PHE A 96 -25.90 -18.87 22.93
N GLY A 97 -25.63 -18.04 23.95
CA GLY A 97 -25.79 -16.59 23.93
C GLY A 97 -24.54 -15.78 23.59
N ASP A 98 -23.34 -16.33 23.77
CA ASP A 98 -22.08 -15.56 23.66
C ASP A 98 -21.50 -15.60 22.23
N GLY A 99 -21.65 -16.72 21.53
CA GLY A 99 -21.12 -16.90 20.17
C GLY A 99 -21.80 -16.04 19.07
N ILE A 100 -22.96 -15.45 19.34
CA ILE A 100 -23.59 -14.51 18.39
C ILE A 100 -22.88 -13.16 18.40
N TRP A 101 -22.48 -12.67 19.59
CA TRP A 101 -21.81 -11.38 19.76
C TRP A 101 -20.36 -11.41 19.25
N ASP A 102 -19.63 -12.50 19.50
CA ASP A 102 -18.25 -12.68 19.00
C ASP A 102 -18.21 -12.80 17.47
N ARG A 103 -19.26 -13.38 16.86
CA ARG A 103 -19.40 -13.46 15.40
C ARG A 103 -19.86 -12.14 14.77
N LEU A 104 -20.52 -11.27 15.54
CA LEU A 104 -20.93 -9.93 15.13
C LEU A 104 -19.82 -8.87 15.30
N MET A 105 -18.84 -9.11 16.18
CA MET A 105 -17.73 -8.20 16.47
C MET A 105 -16.39 -8.96 16.36
N PRO A 106 -15.90 -9.22 15.13
CA PRO A 106 -14.59 -9.86 14.97
C PRO A 106 -13.52 -9.06 15.71
N GLN A 107 -12.79 -9.72 16.60
CA GLN A 107 -11.67 -9.08 17.28
C GLN A 107 -10.59 -8.72 16.27
N ARG A 108 -9.97 -7.56 16.49
CA ARG A 108 -8.93 -7.02 15.62
C ARG A 108 -7.64 -6.93 16.42
N ALA A 109 -6.56 -7.47 15.87
CA ALA A 109 -5.22 -7.24 16.36
C ALA A 109 -4.55 -6.11 15.58
N ARG A 110 -3.55 -5.50 16.20
CA ARG A 110 -2.74 -4.45 15.60
C ARG A 110 -1.32 -4.97 15.42
N THR A 111 -0.86 -4.97 14.17
CA THR A 111 0.54 -5.16 13.81
C THR A 111 1.16 -3.79 13.55
N VAL A 112 2.45 -3.65 13.87
CA VAL A 112 3.18 -2.39 13.72
C VAL A 112 4.49 -2.65 13.01
N GLY A 113 4.93 -1.69 12.21
CA GLY A 113 6.19 -1.79 11.49
C GLY A 113 6.69 -0.43 11.02
N SER A 114 7.69 -0.45 10.16
CA SER A 114 8.23 0.74 9.51
C SER A 114 8.25 0.57 8.01
N GLY A 115 8.30 1.69 7.30
CA GLY A 115 8.51 1.71 5.86
C GLY A 115 9.35 2.90 5.44
N VAL A 116 9.75 2.92 4.18
CA VAL A 116 10.56 4.00 3.61
C VAL A 116 9.85 4.56 2.38
N ILE A 117 9.73 5.88 2.32
CA ILE A 117 9.16 6.60 1.18
C ILE A 117 10.19 6.57 0.03
N ILE A 118 9.83 5.92 -1.07
CA ILE A 118 10.71 5.75 -2.24
C ILE A 118 10.42 6.74 -3.37
N THR A 119 9.27 7.42 -3.33
CA THR A 119 8.88 8.42 -4.34
C THR A 119 8.15 9.60 -3.71
N LYS A 120 8.24 10.78 -4.35
CA LYS A 120 7.63 12.02 -3.83
C LYS A 120 6.10 11.98 -3.80
N ASP A 121 5.50 11.16 -4.65
CA ASP A 121 4.06 10.94 -4.69
C ASP A 121 3.60 9.86 -3.69
N GLY A 122 4.49 9.27 -2.88
CA GLY A 122 4.09 8.50 -1.70
C GLY A 122 4.00 6.99 -1.87
N TYR A 123 4.75 6.42 -2.81
CA TYR A 123 5.05 4.99 -2.76
C TYR A 123 5.99 4.71 -1.59
N ILE A 124 5.67 3.69 -0.81
CA ILE A 124 6.37 3.29 0.40
C ILE A 124 6.73 1.81 0.29
N LEU A 125 7.99 1.50 0.55
CA LEU A 125 8.49 0.13 0.65
C LEU A 125 8.46 -0.32 2.12
N THR A 126 7.98 -1.54 2.36
CA THR A 126 7.95 -2.17 3.70
C THR A 126 8.05 -3.69 3.55
N ASN A 127 7.98 -4.41 4.67
CA ASN A 127 7.92 -5.86 4.66
C ASN A 127 6.51 -6.38 4.40
N ASN A 128 6.41 -7.51 3.70
CA ASN A 128 5.13 -8.16 3.45
C ASN A 128 4.45 -8.59 4.77
N HIS A 129 5.19 -9.18 5.71
CA HIS A 129 4.63 -9.61 6.99
C HIS A 129 4.05 -8.45 7.85
N VAL A 130 4.46 -7.20 7.60
CA VAL A 130 3.91 -6.02 8.31
C VAL A 130 2.48 -5.73 7.85
N ILE A 131 2.16 -6.02 6.59
CA ILE A 131 0.89 -5.67 5.95
C ILE A 131 -0.01 -6.90 5.70
N GLU A 132 0.50 -8.11 5.97
CA GLU A 132 -0.21 -9.36 5.74
C GLU A 132 -1.48 -9.45 6.62
N GLY A 133 -2.57 -9.94 6.02
CA GLY A 133 -3.85 -10.11 6.72
C GLY A 133 -4.56 -8.79 7.07
N ALA A 134 -4.11 -7.65 6.53
CA ALA A 134 -4.78 -6.37 6.73
C ALA A 134 -6.26 -6.45 6.31
N VAL A 135 -7.16 -5.99 7.18
CA VAL A 135 -8.56 -5.76 6.81
C VAL A 135 -8.66 -4.65 5.77
N ASP A 136 -9.80 -4.57 5.07
CA ASP A 136 -10.09 -3.43 4.20
C ASP A 136 -9.97 -2.11 4.97
N ASN A 137 -9.16 -1.18 4.43
CA ASN A 137 -8.79 0.07 5.09
C ASN A 137 -8.06 -0.10 6.45
N GLY A 138 -7.45 -1.26 6.68
CA GLY A 138 -6.67 -1.56 7.89
C GLY A 138 -5.24 -1.05 7.89
N LEU A 139 -4.78 -0.44 6.78
CA LEU A 139 -3.40 0.04 6.61
C LEU A 139 -3.29 1.54 6.83
N LYS A 140 -2.60 1.95 7.89
CA LYS A 140 -2.39 3.35 8.24
C LYS A 140 -0.91 3.65 8.32
N VAL A 141 -0.51 4.76 7.71
CA VAL A 141 0.87 5.26 7.71
C VAL A 141 0.92 6.54 8.54
N VAL A 142 1.93 6.65 9.39
CA VAL A 142 2.22 7.87 10.17
C VAL A 142 3.60 8.38 9.77
N LEU A 143 3.64 9.58 9.21
CA LEU A 143 4.88 10.25 8.82
C LEU A 143 5.64 10.76 10.06
N ASN A 144 6.93 11.07 9.89
CA ASN A 144 7.76 11.68 10.94
C ASN A 144 7.13 12.97 11.52
N ASN A 145 6.47 13.78 10.69
CA ASN A 145 5.75 14.98 11.12
C ASN A 145 4.39 14.73 11.78
N LYS A 146 4.09 13.48 12.18
CA LYS A 146 2.84 13.02 12.82
C LYS A 146 1.59 13.07 11.94
N ARG A 147 1.70 13.44 10.66
CA ARG A 147 0.56 13.34 9.74
C ARG A 147 0.25 11.87 9.47
N GLU A 148 -1.03 11.55 9.48
CA GLU A 148 -1.54 10.18 9.32
C GLU A 148 -2.28 10.05 7.99
N TYR A 149 -2.07 8.93 7.31
CA TYR A 149 -2.66 8.66 6.01
C TYR A 149 -3.20 7.24 5.95
N GLN A 150 -4.34 7.08 5.29
CA GLN A 150 -4.78 5.77 4.85
C GLN A 150 -3.88 5.32 3.69
N ALA A 151 -3.33 4.12 3.79
CA ALA A 151 -2.58 3.51 2.71
C ALA A 151 -3.41 2.46 1.98
N ARG A 152 -3.12 2.29 0.69
CA ARG A 152 -3.59 1.18 -0.12
C ARG A 152 -2.43 0.26 -0.48
N LEU A 153 -2.70 -1.03 -0.55
CA LEU A 153 -1.74 -1.99 -1.07
C LEU A 153 -1.57 -1.78 -2.58
N VAL A 154 -0.33 -1.76 -3.05
CA VAL A 154 0.02 -1.72 -4.48
C VAL A 154 0.42 -3.11 -4.97
N GLY A 155 1.27 -3.80 -4.20
CA GLY A 155 1.73 -5.14 -4.53
C GLY A 155 2.57 -5.75 -3.41
N VAL A 156 2.73 -7.07 -3.46
CA VAL A 156 3.50 -7.87 -2.51
C VAL A 156 4.35 -8.88 -3.23
N ASP A 157 5.49 -9.21 -2.62
CA ASP A 157 6.31 -10.37 -2.96
C ASP A 157 6.64 -11.15 -1.68
N PRO A 158 5.87 -12.22 -1.40
CA PRO A 158 6.09 -13.05 -0.22
C PRO A 158 7.43 -13.78 -0.23
N SER A 159 8.06 -13.99 -1.39
CA SER A 159 9.32 -14.74 -1.49
C SER A 159 10.52 -13.94 -0.96
N THR A 160 10.47 -12.62 -1.11
CA THR A 160 11.47 -11.67 -0.60
C THR A 160 11.00 -10.91 0.64
N ASP A 161 9.79 -11.21 1.13
CA ASP A 161 9.12 -10.50 2.22
C ASP A 161 9.03 -8.97 1.99
N LEU A 162 8.73 -8.56 0.75
CA LEU A 162 8.59 -7.16 0.36
C LEU A 162 7.15 -6.80 0.03
N ALA A 163 6.77 -5.56 0.34
CA ALA A 163 5.50 -4.97 -0.05
C ALA A 163 5.64 -3.50 -0.42
N VAL A 164 4.85 -3.08 -1.40
CA VAL A 164 4.71 -1.68 -1.79
C VAL A 164 3.29 -1.22 -1.43
N ILE A 165 3.22 -0.15 -0.66
CA ILE A 165 1.96 0.54 -0.32
C ILE A 165 2.01 1.98 -0.85
N LYS A 166 0.84 2.61 -0.98
CA LYS A 166 0.72 3.98 -1.49
C LYS A 166 -0.17 4.81 -0.58
N ILE A 167 0.29 6.01 -0.24
CA ILE A 167 -0.52 7.06 0.38
C ILE A 167 -0.86 8.15 -0.63
N ASN A 168 -1.90 8.93 -0.36
CA ASN A 168 -2.30 10.05 -1.22
C ASN A 168 -1.75 11.35 -0.65
N GLU A 169 -0.51 11.66 -0.99
CA GLU A 169 0.19 12.89 -0.63
C GLU A 169 1.28 13.16 -1.66
N GLU A 170 1.61 14.44 -1.87
CA GLU A 170 2.63 14.87 -2.81
C GLU A 170 3.79 15.55 -2.06
N GLU A 171 4.87 15.82 -2.79
CA GLU A 171 6.05 16.52 -2.27
C GLU A 171 6.67 15.86 -1.02
N LEU A 172 6.53 14.54 -0.90
CA LEU A 172 7.09 13.79 0.23
C LEU A 172 8.63 13.72 0.16
N PRO A 173 9.31 13.70 1.32
CA PRO A 173 10.73 13.42 1.37
C PRO A 173 10.98 11.95 0.97
N ALA A 174 11.43 11.73 -0.26
CA ALA A 174 11.77 10.43 -0.78
C ALA A 174 13.26 10.12 -0.61
N VAL A 175 13.59 8.88 -0.23
CA VAL A 175 14.97 8.42 -0.12
C VAL A 175 15.62 8.31 -1.51
N THR A 176 16.92 8.53 -1.58
CA THR A 176 17.72 8.15 -2.77
C THR A 176 18.22 6.72 -2.56
N ILE A 177 17.92 5.82 -3.49
CA ILE A 177 18.36 4.42 -3.40
C ILE A 177 19.78 4.31 -3.94
N GLY A 178 20.68 3.76 -3.11
CA GLY A 178 22.06 3.45 -3.48
C GLY A 178 22.20 2.09 -4.17
N ASN A 179 23.40 1.80 -4.68
CA ASN A 179 23.75 0.51 -5.24
C ASN A 179 24.26 -0.44 -4.14
N SER A 180 23.58 -1.57 -3.92
CA SER A 180 23.99 -2.56 -2.92
C SER A 180 25.14 -3.46 -3.39
N ASP A 181 25.40 -3.54 -4.69
CA ASP A 181 26.44 -4.42 -5.27
C ASP A 181 27.86 -3.90 -4.97
N THR A 182 27.98 -2.62 -4.59
CA THR A 182 29.25 -1.96 -4.27
C THR A 182 29.59 -1.97 -2.78
N VAL A 183 28.71 -2.49 -1.92
CA VAL A 183 28.91 -2.52 -0.47
C VAL A 183 29.92 -3.60 -0.09
N GLU A 184 30.86 -3.27 0.80
CA GLU A 184 31.95 -4.17 1.23
C GLU A 184 31.82 -4.64 2.69
N VAL A 185 32.38 -5.81 2.99
CA VAL A 185 32.38 -6.35 4.37
C VAL A 185 33.30 -5.49 5.25
N GLY A 186 32.73 -4.97 6.34
CA GLY A 186 33.44 -4.11 7.30
C GLY A 186 33.02 -2.65 7.24
N GLU A 187 32.19 -2.27 6.27
CA GLU A 187 31.61 -0.94 6.20
C GLU A 187 30.60 -0.69 7.33
N TRP A 188 30.52 0.58 7.75
CA TRP A 188 29.56 1.02 8.76
C TRP A 188 28.18 1.15 8.14
N VAL A 189 27.17 0.63 8.84
CA VAL A 189 25.75 0.77 8.44
C VAL A 189 24.95 1.42 9.56
N LEU A 190 23.92 2.16 9.17
CA LEU A 190 22.93 2.73 10.08
C LEU A 190 21.55 2.17 9.75
N ALA A 191 20.95 1.46 10.69
CA ALA A 191 19.56 1.02 10.59
C ALA A 191 18.64 2.10 11.16
N ILE A 192 17.69 2.56 10.35
CA ILE A 192 16.71 3.57 10.73
C ILE A 192 15.30 2.97 10.60
N GLY A 193 14.52 3.12 11.66
CA GLY A 193 13.12 2.69 11.70
C GLY A 193 12.31 3.63 12.59
N ASN A 194 10.98 3.57 12.47
CA ASN A 194 10.07 4.24 13.39
C ASN A 194 9.10 3.21 13.97
N PRO A 195 9.50 2.42 14.98
CA PRO A 195 8.62 1.42 15.59
C PRO A 195 7.67 1.99 16.65
N PHE A 196 7.91 3.22 17.14
CA PHE A 196 7.22 3.78 18.31
C PHE A 196 6.33 5.00 18.00
N ARG A 197 6.14 5.37 16.73
CA ARG A 197 5.48 6.63 16.32
C ARG A 197 6.13 7.87 16.96
N LEU A 198 7.45 7.86 17.14
CA LEU A 198 8.22 8.94 17.76
C LEU A 198 8.67 10.02 16.78
#